data_AF-X6NVT5-F1
#
_entry.id   AF-X6NVT5-F1
#
_cell.length_a   1.000
_cell.length_b   1.000
_cell.length_c   1.000
_cell.angle_alpha   90.00
_cell.angle_beta   90.00
_cell.angle_gamma   90.00
#
_symmetry.space_group_name_H-M   'P 1'
#
loop_
_entity.id
_entity.type
_entity.pdbx_description
1 polymer ?
#
loop_
_entity_poly.entity_id
_entity_poly.type
_entity_poly.pdbx_seq_one_letter_code
_entity_poly.pdbx_strand_id
1 'polypeptide(L)'
;TDDPDASNKSRQFLIFQENGRHFTIPLNPLQSLKSFHTPLMEIVRHYWSCFPADESRFTKATKILLYKKYSLIFSKSKKKESVPKKPEKVLLVQFIDFFYLFHLFTLFKQKNRESERALQIINNKIFYRMSSFTSFVNFVLLSIPLLGPAFVVRNANPSIRDSFLHVVYVSIAAFFLTVWAIPILAKYTIKKLYGKDINKKGTPEGEVPIPESLGIACGIVYLSCGVVGQFWFTDNPIKVNFFFISHFFVLFVCVKKLVEYNAALLSICFMILLGFVDDVLDIPWRYKLVIPALATLPLLIAYNGETTVHIPQNVSDWLTIPRIVSLGYLYHFYMFLLIIFCTNAINIHAGINGLEAGQSFIIGIAILIHNIIESGIDEIGRGQHKLSMFIVAPFVATTAGLLVHNWYPSRVFVGDTYTMFSGMTLAVAGVTGHFSKTLLIFFIPQILNFLYSVPQLFGLCGYTCPRHRLPFYNTKTKLLEGIPSNLNLVNAFLCLLGPMSERTLCIVLLIFQTLCCCLGLFVRYRLAYLLY
;
A
#
# COMPACT_ATOMS: atom_id res chain seq x y z
N THR A 1 31.05 18.71 -56.27
CA THR A 1 32.03 19.62 -56.89
C THR A 1 32.45 20.60 -55.83
N ASP A 2 33.74 20.60 -55.54
CA ASP A 2 34.37 21.36 -54.45
C ASP A 2 34.31 22.87 -54.71
N ASP A 3 33.98 23.63 -53.67
CA ASP A 3 34.20 25.08 -53.57
C ASP A 3 34.76 25.37 -52.16
N PRO A 4 36.02 25.84 -52.03
CA PRO A 4 36.72 25.91 -50.75
C PRO A 4 36.72 27.30 -50.11
N ASP A 5 35.61 28.06 -50.15
CA ASP A 5 35.54 29.36 -49.44
C ASP A 5 34.12 29.85 -49.06
N ALA A 6 33.40 29.06 -48.25
CA ALA A 6 32.15 29.52 -47.63
C ALA A 6 32.14 29.26 -46.11
N SER A 7 32.71 30.20 -45.37
CA SER A 7 32.46 30.39 -43.94
C SER A 7 30.99 30.81 -43.71
N ASN A 8 30.08 29.84 -43.64
CA ASN A 8 28.78 30.09 -43.01
C ASN A 8 28.11 28.79 -42.57
N LYS A 9 27.61 28.81 -41.33
CA LYS A 9 26.79 27.78 -40.66
C LYS A 9 26.05 26.90 -41.68
N SER A 10 26.33 25.60 -41.66
CA SER A 10 25.60 24.59 -42.41
C SER A 10 24.10 24.64 -42.08
N ARG A 11 23.36 25.50 -42.81
CA ARG A 11 21.90 25.51 -42.82
C ARG A 11 21.50 24.22 -43.52
N GLN A 12 21.11 23.22 -42.73
CA GLN A 12 20.54 21.99 -43.26
C GLN A 12 19.16 22.33 -43.86
N PHE A 13 18.94 21.93 -45.11
CA PHE A 13 17.65 22.09 -45.79
C PHE A 13 17.05 20.70 -46.05
N LEU A 14 15.73 20.58 -45.87
CA LEU A 14 14.97 19.46 -46.39
C LEU A 14 14.48 19.81 -47.80
N ILE A 15 14.77 18.95 -48.78
CA ILE A 15 14.36 19.10 -50.17
C ILE A 15 13.35 18.01 -50.49
N PHE A 16 12.18 18.41 -50.99
CA PHE A 16 11.18 17.47 -51.51
C PHE A 16 10.69 17.94 -52.89
N GLN A 17 10.26 16.98 -53.70
CA GLN A 17 9.77 17.21 -55.06
C GLN A 17 8.37 16.60 -55.20
N GLU A 18 7.40 17.41 -55.57
CA GLU A 18 6.03 16.97 -55.85
C GLU A 18 5.51 17.74 -57.08
N ASN A 19 4.96 17.01 -58.06
CA ASN A 19 4.51 17.55 -59.36
C ASN A 19 5.53 18.44 -60.09
N GLY A 20 6.81 18.01 -60.12
CA GLY A 20 7.86 18.69 -60.88
C GLY A 20 8.36 20.01 -60.29
N ARG A 21 7.90 20.43 -59.09
CA ARG A 21 8.44 21.59 -58.38
C ARG A 21 9.23 21.18 -57.14
N HIS A 22 10.37 21.84 -56.94
CA HIS A 22 11.25 21.62 -55.79
C HIS A 22 10.92 22.59 -54.65
N PHE A 23 10.82 22.06 -53.43
CA PHE A 23 10.59 22.84 -52.23
C PHE A 23 11.76 22.65 -51.25
N THR A 24 12.33 23.76 -50.78
CA THR A 24 13.47 23.81 -49.85
C THR A 24 13.05 24.47 -48.53
N ILE A 25 13.23 23.77 -47.40
CA ILE A 25 12.86 24.28 -46.06
C ILE A 25 14.09 24.36 -45.16
N PRO A 26 14.45 25.53 -44.61
CA PRO A 26 15.58 25.69 -43.68
C PRO A 26 15.28 25.12 -42.28
N LEU A 27 16.21 24.31 -41.74
CA LEU A 27 16.20 23.87 -40.34
C LEU A 27 16.90 24.88 -39.44
N ASN A 28 16.14 25.77 -38.79
CA ASN A 28 16.61 26.58 -37.66
C ASN A 28 15.73 26.23 -36.44
N PRO A 29 16.26 25.73 -35.31
CA PRO A 29 15.41 25.18 -34.25
C PRO A 29 15.01 26.24 -33.20
N LEU A 30 13.76 26.09 -32.74
CA LEU A 30 13.24 26.45 -31.40
C LEU A 30 12.70 27.87 -31.12
N GLN A 31 13.05 28.95 -31.82
CA GLN A 31 12.48 30.27 -31.50
C GLN A 31 11.19 30.64 -32.26
N SER A 32 10.91 30.00 -33.40
CA SER A 32 9.70 30.28 -34.20
C SER A 32 8.47 29.48 -33.76
N LEU A 33 8.62 28.32 -33.12
CA LEU A 33 7.49 27.41 -32.84
C LEU A 33 6.46 27.96 -31.83
N LYS A 34 6.85 28.87 -30.92
CA LYS A 34 5.89 29.56 -30.04
C LYS A 34 5.00 30.54 -30.83
N SER A 35 5.53 31.16 -31.88
CA SER A 35 4.77 32.10 -32.72
C SER A 35 3.77 31.39 -33.66
N PHE A 36 3.95 30.09 -33.91
CA PHE A 36 3.06 29.31 -34.77
C PHE A 36 1.92 28.59 -34.03
N HIS A 37 1.87 28.60 -32.69
CA HIS A 37 0.83 27.82 -32.00
C HIS A 37 -0.58 28.33 -32.29
N THR A 38 -0.79 29.66 -32.28
CA THR A 38 -2.08 30.28 -32.56
C THR A 38 -2.43 30.22 -34.05
N PRO A 39 -1.53 30.59 -34.99
CA PRO A 39 -1.80 30.45 -36.43
C PRO A 39 -2.02 29.00 -36.87
N LEU A 40 -1.32 28.03 -36.29
CA LEU A 40 -1.50 26.62 -36.63
C LEU A 40 -2.84 26.08 -36.10
N MET A 41 -3.28 26.51 -34.92
CA MET A 41 -4.61 26.18 -34.39
C MET A 41 -5.73 26.81 -35.22
N GLU A 42 -5.53 28.02 -35.75
CA GLU A 42 -6.46 28.66 -36.68
C GLU A 42 -6.42 28.04 -38.08
N ILE A 43 -5.27 27.61 -38.59
CA ILE A 43 -5.17 26.87 -39.86
C ILE A 43 -5.83 25.51 -39.72
N VAL A 44 -5.66 24.81 -38.59
CA VAL A 44 -6.30 23.52 -38.33
C VAL A 44 -7.80 23.67 -38.15
N ARG A 45 -8.29 24.67 -37.41
CA ARG A 45 -9.73 25.00 -37.38
C ARG A 45 -10.24 25.39 -38.77
N HIS A 46 -9.44 26.20 -39.47
CA HIS A 46 -9.47 26.59 -40.87
C HIS A 46 -9.89 25.45 -41.79
N TYR A 47 -8.93 24.54 -41.93
CA TYR A 47 -8.99 23.32 -42.71
C TYR A 47 -10.11 22.41 -42.23
N TRP A 48 -10.31 22.28 -40.92
CA TRP A 48 -11.38 21.45 -40.35
C TRP A 48 -12.77 22.02 -40.68
N SER A 49 -12.99 23.32 -40.64
CA SER A 49 -14.28 23.92 -41.03
C SER A 49 -14.57 23.84 -42.53
N CYS A 50 -13.54 23.68 -43.38
CA CYS A 50 -13.69 23.59 -44.82
C CYS A 50 -14.15 22.21 -45.33
N PHE A 51 -14.21 21.17 -44.48
CA PHE A 51 -14.71 19.85 -44.88
C PHE A 51 -16.17 19.67 -44.45
N PRO A 52 -17.08 19.29 -45.36
CA PRO A 52 -18.43 18.86 -45.00
C PRO A 52 -18.34 17.72 -43.98
N ALA A 53 -19.25 17.69 -43.01
CA ALA A 53 -19.36 16.59 -42.05
C ALA A 53 -20.01 15.36 -42.72
N ASP A 54 -19.28 14.71 -43.63
CA ASP A 54 -19.73 13.54 -44.38
C ASP A 54 -18.82 12.31 -44.17
N GLU A 55 -19.22 11.19 -44.77
CA GLU A 55 -18.53 9.90 -44.69
C GLU A 55 -17.10 9.96 -45.29
N SER A 56 -16.85 10.83 -46.27
CA SER A 56 -15.53 11.03 -46.88
C SER A 56 -14.51 11.60 -45.89
N ARG A 57 -14.97 12.41 -44.92
CA ARG A 57 -14.14 12.96 -43.84
C ARG A 57 -13.62 11.86 -42.92
N PHE A 58 -14.47 10.86 -42.66
CA PHE A 58 -14.14 9.69 -41.85
C PHE A 58 -13.07 8.83 -42.52
N THR A 59 -13.25 8.51 -43.81
CA THR A 59 -12.30 7.67 -44.58
C THR A 59 -10.90 8.30 -44.67
N LYS A 60 -10.81 9.63 -44.81
CA LYS A 60 -9.53 10.35 -44.82
C LYS A 60 -8.86 10.37 -43.44
N ALA A 61 -9.61 10.54 -42.35
CA ALA A 61 -9.09 10.45 -41.00
C ALA A 61 -8.59 9.03 -40.66
N THR A 62 -9.27 7.98 -41.13
CA THR A 62 -8.82 6.58 -40.95
C THR A 62 -7.52 6.31 -41.69
N LYS A 63 -7.33 6.88 -42.90
CA LYS A 63 -6.08 6.78 -43.66
C LYS A 63 -4.91 7.44 -42.92
N ILE A 64 -5.11 8.59 -42.29
CA ILE A 64 -4.09 9.28 -41.47
C ILE A 64 -3.74 8.46 -40.21
N LEU A 65 -4.72 7.82 -39.57
CA LEU A 65 -4.52 6.92 -38.42
C LEU A 65 -3.77 5.64 -38.80
N LEU A 66 -4.08 5.05 -39.97
CA LEU A 66 -3.32 3.94 -40.55
C LEU A 66 -1.88 4.36 -40.83
N TYR A 67 -1.67 5.55 -41.40
CA TYR A 67 -0.34 6.11 -41.64
C TYR A 67 0.47 6.27 -40.33
N LYS A 68 -0.19 6.70 -39.24
CA LYS A 68 0.43 6.78 -37.89
C LYS A 68 0.77 5.40 -37.31
N LYS A 69 -0.10 4.40 -37.51
CA LYS A 69 0.13 3.00 -37.11
C LYS A 69 1.33 2.41 -37.86
N TYR A 70 1.41 2.60 -39.18
CA TYR A 70 2.53 2.14 -39.99
C TYR A 70 3.83 2.89 -39.69
N SER A 71 3.78 4.21 -39.46
CA SER A 71 4.92 5.02 -39.00
C SER A 71 5.47 4.55 -37.65
N LEU A 72 4.61 4.20 -36.69
CA LEU A 72 5.02 3.66 -35.38
C LEU A 72 5.64 2.26 -35.49
N ILE A 73 5.10 1.42 -36.38
CA ILE A 73 5.66 0.09 -36.69
C ILE A 73 7.03 0.24 -37.38
N PHE A 74 7.16 1.17 -38.32
CA PHE A 74 8.42 1.51 -38.99
C PHE A 74 9.46 2.10 -38.01
N SER A 75 9.03 2.89 -37.03
CA SER A 75 9.92 3.38 -35.96
C SER A 75 10.37 2.28 -35.00
N LYS A 76 9.57 1.22 -34.84
CA LYS A 76 9.90 0.03 -34.06
C LYS A 76 10.81 -0.93 -34.82
N SER A 77 10.80 -0.97 -36.16
CA SER A 77 11.76 -1.77 -36.93
C SER A 77 13.16 -1.12 -36.98
N LYS A 78 13.25 0.21 -36.83
CA LYS A 78 14.53 0.94 -36.68
C LYS A 78 15.16 0.90 -35.27
N LYS A 79 14.65 0.09 -34.33
CA LYS A 79 15.22 -0.12 -32.98
C LYS A 79 16.53 -0.96 -32.99
N LYS A 80 17.42 -0.70 -33.94
CA LYS A 80 18.80 -1.21 -33.92
C LYS A 80 19.86 -0.13 -33.71
N GLU A 81 19.48 1.13 -33.48
CA GLU A 81 20.46 2.16 -33.11
C GLU A 81 20.04 2.97 -31.87
N SER A 82 20.99 3.06 -30.96
CA SER A 82 20.96 3.68 -29.65
C SER A 82 21.01 5.20 -29.72
N VAL A 83 19.92 5.90 -29.33
CA VAL A 83 19.96 7.33 -28.99
C VAL A 83 19.00 7.61 -27.82
N PRO A 84 19.42 8.35 -26.76
CA PRO A 84 18.61 8.57 -25.57
C PRO A 84 17.42 9.51 -25.83
N LYS A 85 16.30 9.25 -25.16
CA LYS A 85 15.07 10.06 -25.30
C LYS A 85 15.14 11.33 -24.43
N LYS A 86 15.05 12.51 -25.06
CA LYS A 86 14.90 13.83 -24.42
C LYS A 86 13.52 14.02 -23.73
N PRO A 87 13.43 14.86 -22.66
CA PRO A 87 12.24 15.06 -21.82
C PRO A 87 11.02 15.69 -22.51
N GLU A 88 11.20 16.34 -23.67
CA GLU A 88 10.11 17.03 -24.41
C GLU A 88 9.07 16.07 -25.01
N LYS A 89 9.41 14.78 -25.19
CA LYS A 89 8.43 13.77 -25.64
C LYS A 89 7.37 13.43 -24.58
N VAL A 90 7.60 13.75 -23.30
CA VAL A 90 6.65 13.44 -22.22
C VAL A 90 5.47 14.43 -22.22
N LEU A 91 5.74 15.73 -22.46
CA LEU A 91 4.70 16.76 -22.49
C LEU A 91 3.82 16.69 -23.75
N LEU A 92 4.43 16.40 -24.92
CA LEU A 92 3.70 16.25 -26.18
C LEU A 92 2.77 15.02 -26.16
N VAL A 93 3.19 13.94 -25.49
CA VAL A 93 2.36 12.74 -25.29
C VAL A 93 1.17 13.05 -24.37
N GLN A 94 1.36 13.83 -23.31
CA GLN A 94 0.28 14.27 -22.44
C GLN A 94 -0.71 15.23 -23.15
N PHE A 95 -0.23 16.09 -24.05
CA PHE A 95 -1.09 16.98 -24.86
C PHE A 95 -1.91 16.23 -25.92
N ILE A 96 -1.35 15.17 -26.51
CA ILE A 96 -2.04 14.28 -27.44
C ILE A 96 -3.09 13.42 -26.71
N ASP A 97 -2.83 13.02 -25.46
CA ASP A 97 -3.78 12.28 -24.62
C ASP A 97 -5.04 13.12 -24.28
N PHE A 98 -4.91 14.45 -24.14
CA PHE A 98 -6.04 15.36 -23.95
C PHE A 98 -6.94 15.47 -25.21
N PHE A 99 -6.32 15.57 -26.40
CA PHE A 99 -7.07 15.54 -27.67
C PHE A 99 -7.69 14.17 -27.96
N TYR A 100 -7.07 13.09 -27.48
CA TYR A 100 -7.60 11.73 -27.55
C TYR A 100 -8.88 11.56 -26.71
N LEU A 101 -8.94 12.18 -25.52
CA LEU A 101 -10.13 12.24 -24.67
C LEU A 101 -11.28 13.01 -25.32
N PHE A 102 -11.00 14.14 -25.98
CA PHE A 102 -12.01 14.92 -26.70
C PHE A 102 -12.57 14.18 -27.93
N HIS A 103 -11.72 13.41 -28.64
CA HIS A 103 -12.14 12.62 -29.81
C HIS A 103 -12.90 11.33 -29.44
N LEU A 104 -12.58 10.71 -28.30
CA LEU A 104 -13.37 9.61 -27.72
C LEU A 104 -14.80 10.05 -27.37
N PHE A 105 -14.97 11.30 -26.93
CA PHE A 105 -16.29 11.89 -26.67
C PHE A 105 -17.14 12.03 -27.93
N THR A 106 -16.53 12.24 -29.10
CA THR A 106 -17.23 12.27 -30.40
C THR A 106 -17.53 10.88 -30.99
N LEU A 107 -16.78 9.85 -30.58
CA LEU A 107 -17.01 8.45 -30.98
C LEU A 107 -18.19 7.78 -30.24
N PHE A 108 -18.72 8.41 -29.19
CA PHE A 108 -19.90 7.95 -28.43
C PHE A 108 -21.18 7.74 -29.27
N LYS A 109 -21.17 8.11 -30.55
CA LYS A 109 -22.35 8.09 -31.43
C LYS A 109 -22.48 6.84 -32.33
N GLN A 110 -21.53 5.90 -32.35
CA GLN A 110 -21.65 4.68 -33.15
C GLN A 110 -21.34 3.40 -32.36
N LYS A 111 -22.37 2.59 -32.19
CA LYS A 111 -22.40 1.33 -31.44
C LYS A 111 -21.92 0.17 -32.33
N ASN A 112 -20.68 -0.30 -32.15
CA ASN A 112 -20.23 -1.56 -32.76
C ASN A 112 -19.42 -2.41 -31.77
N ARG A 113 -19.63 -3.73 -31.77
CA ARG A 113 -19.10 -4.68 -30.77
C ARG A 113 -17.57 -4.69 -30.62
N GLU A 114 -16.82 -4.42 -31.69
CA GLU A 114 -15.34 -4.34 -31.62
C GLU A 114 -14.85 -3.03 -30.98
N SER A 115 -15.59 -1.94 -31.16
CA SER A 115 -15.30 -0.66 -30.52
C SER A 115 -15.52 -0.73 -29.01
N GLU A 116 -16.52 -1.47 -28.53
CA GLU A 116 -16.75 -1.71 -27.09
C GLU A 116 -15.60 -2.49 -26.43
N ARG A 117 -15.06 -3.53 -27.10
CA ARG A 117 -13.90 -4.28 -26.58
C ARG A 117 -12.63 -3.43 -26.56
N ALA A 118 -12.38 -2.65 -27.60
CA ALA A 118 -11.26 -1.71 -27.63
C ALA A 118 -11.42 -0.60 -26.57
N LEU A 119 -12.64 -0.08 -26.40
CA LEU A 119 -13.00 0.88 -25.34
C LEU A 119 -12.78 0.28 -23.96
N GLN A 120 -13.17 -0.96 -23.69
CA GLN A 120 -12.92 -1.62 -22.40
C GLN A 120 -11.41 -1.69 -22.09
N ILE A 121 -10.59 -2.04 -23.08
CA ILE A 121 -9.13 -2.13 -22.90
C ILE A 121 -8.50 -0.75 -22.70
N ILE A 122 -8.98 0.27 -23.43
CA ILE A 122 -8.48 1.65 -23.36
C ILE A 122 -8.95 2.34 -22.07
N ASN A 123 -10.23 2.23 -21.70
CA ASN A 123 -10.75 2.71 -20.43
C ASN A 123 -10.04 2.03 -19.26
N ASN A 124 -9.83 0.71 -19.30
CA ASN A 124 -9.08 0.04 -18.25
C ASN A 124 -7.65 0.58 -18.12
N LYS A 125 -6.96 0.88 -19.23
CA LYS A 125 -5.60 1.45 -19.20
C LYS A 125 -5.55 2.92 -18.75
N ILE A 126 -6.47 3.75 -19.22
CA ILE A 126 -6.53 5.18 -18.87
C ILE A 126 -7.01 5.36 -17.43
N PHE A 127 -8.05 4.61 -17.03
CA PHE A 127 -8.52 4.54 -15.65
C PHE A 127 -7.43 4.00 -14.72
N TYR A 128 -6.65 2.99 -15.13
CA TYR A 128 -5.50 2.54 -14.32
C TYR A 128 -4.46 3.64 -14.11
N ARG A 129 -4.14 4.41 -15.15
CA ARG A 129 -3.17 5.51 -15.05
C ARG A 129 -3.69 6.66 -14.19
N MET A 130 -4.96 7.06 -14.36
CA MET A 130 -5.60 8.09 -13.51
C MET A 130 -5.80 7.62 -12.08
N SER A 131 -6.17 6.35 -11.87
CA SER A 131 -6.27 5.72 -10.56
C SER A 131 -4.89 5.68 -9.90
N SER A 132 -3.83 5.29 -10.61
CA SER A 132 -2.46 5.29 -10.07
C SER A 132 -1.99 6.70 -9.67
N PHE A 133 -2.31 7.74 -10.45
CA PHE A 133 -1.98 9.13 -10.08
C PHE A 133 -2.76 9.61 -8.84
N THR A 134 -4.08 9.38 -8.81
CA THR A 134 -4.93 9.73 -7.66
C THR A 134 -4.51 8.94 -6.40
N SER A 135 -4.11 7.69 -6.58
CA SER A 135 -3.59 6.83 -5.52
C SER A 135 -2.25 7.31 -4.99
N PHE A 136 -1.39 7.80 -5.87
CA PHE A 136 -0.13 8.43 -5.47
C PHE A 136 -0.38 9.69 -4.64
N VAL A 137 -1.32 10.55 -5.07
CA VAL A 137 -1.73 11.73 -4.28
C VAL A 137 -2.27 11.30 -2.92
N ASN A 138 -3.14 10.30 -2.85
CA ASN A 138 -3.66 9.78 -1.58
C ASN A 138 -2.56 9.20 -0.70
N PHE A 139 -1.62 8.44 -1.25
CA PHE A 139 -0.47 7.93 -0.51
C PHE A 139 0.38 9.05 0.09
N VAL A 140 0.65 10.10 -0.70
CA VAL A 140 1.36 11.30 -0.22
C VAL A 140 0.58 11.98 0.89
N LEU A 141 -0.73 12.19 0.73
CA LEU A 141 -1.58 12.80 1.77
C LEU A 141 -1.61 11.96 3.05
N LEU A 142 -1.67 10.63 2.92
CA LEU A 142 -1.64 9.71 4.06
C LEU A 142 -0.27 9.65 4.75
N SER A 143 0.81 10.07 4.06
CA SER A 143 2.16 10.17 4.63
C SER A 143 2.44 11.50 5.33
N ILE A 144 1.54 12.50 5.24
CA ILE A 144 1.68 13.80 5.92
C ILE A 144 1.96 13.69 7.43
N PRO A 145 1.32 12.78 8.19
CA PRO A 145 1.61 12.61 9.61
C PRO A 145 3.07 12.24 9.91
N LEU A 146 3.82 11.72 8.92
CA LEU A 146 5.23 11.39 9.04
C LEU A 146 6.15 12.61 8.81
N LEU A 147 5.65 13.76 8.38
CA LEU A 147 6.47 14.96 8.14
C LEU A 147 7.05 15.55 9.44
N GLY A 148 6.27 15.57 10.52
CA GLY A 148 6.73 16.01 11.84
C GLY A 148 7.87 15.14 12.37
N PRO A 149 7.68 13.81 12.44
CA PRO A 149 8.76 12.87 12.76
C PRO A 149 9.94 12.95 11.78
N ALA A 150 9.72 13.20 10.48
CA ALA A 150 10.80 13.38 9.51
C ALA A 150 11.66 14.64 9.81
N PHE A 151 11.12 15.67 10.47
CA PHE A 151 11.91 16.79 10.97
C PHE A 151 12.86 16.36 12.11
N VAL A 152 12.43 15.43 12.98
CA VAL A 152 13.31 14.82 13.99
C VAL A 152 14.46 14.09 13.30
N VAL A 153 14.18 13.33 12.23
CA VAL A 153 15.21 12.63 11.43
C VAL A 153 16.16 13.62 10.73
N ARG A 154 15.68 14.77 10.25
CA ARG A 154 16.53 15.78 9.61
C ARG A 154 17.62 16.30 10.55
N ASN A 155 17.30 16.43 11.83
CA ASN A 155 18.21 16.89 12.86
C ASN A 155 18.94 15.73 13.58
N ALA A 156 18.64 14.48 13.21
CA ALA A 156 19.25 13.30 13.78
C ALA A 156 20.62 12.98 13.15
N ASN A 157 21.32 12.03 13.78
CA ASN A 157 22.61 11.53 13.32
C ASN A 157 22.56 11.07 11.84
N PRO A 158 23.62 11.30 11.03
CA PRO A 158 23.66 10.94 9.61
C PRO A 158 23.30 9.47 9.32
N SER A 159 23.72 8.53 10.17
CA SER A 159 23.41 7.09 10.02
C SER A 159 21.90 6.79 10.11
N ILE A 160 21.18 7.49 10.99
CA ILE A 160 19.72 7.33 11.15
C ILE A 160 19.00 7.89 9.92
N ARG A 161 19.46 9.05 9.44
CA ARG A 161 18.94 9.68 8.24
C ARG A 161 19.11 8.78 7.01
N ASP A 162 20.28 8.17 6.83
CA ASP A 162 20.54 7.28 5.70
C ASP A 162 19.68 6.01 5.78
N SER A 163 19.57 5.40 6.97
CA SER A 163 18.67 4.26 7.21
C SER A 163 17.21 4.60 6.87
N PHE A 164 16.74 5.78 7.31
CA PHE A 164 15.40 6.26 7.02
C PHE A 164 15.16 6.47 5.51
N LEU A 165 16.10 7.07 4.80
CA LEU A 165 16.01 7.25 3.35
C LEU A 165 15.89 5.91 2.62
N HIS A 166 16.68 4.90 3.01
CA HIS A 166 16.59 3.57 2.43
C HIS A 166 15.22 2.92 2.67
N VAL A 167 14.70 3.02 3.90
CA VAL A 167 13.36 2.54 4.24
C VAL A 167 12.28 3.23 3.39
N VAL A 168 12.39 4.55 3.17
CA VAL A 168 11.48 5.31 2.31
C VAL A 168 11.56 4.82 0.85
N TYR A 169 12.76 4.64 0.29
CA TYR A 169 12.89 4.16 -1.10
C TYR A 169 12.29 2.77 -1.30
N VAL A 170 12.56 1.83 -0.39
CA VAL A 170 11.99 0.48 -0.41
C VAL A 170 10.47 0.54 -0.29
N SER A 171 9.94 1.40 0.59
CA SER A 171 8.50 1.57 0.78
C SER A 171 7.80 2.16 -0.44
N ILE A 172 8.40 3.16 -1.11
CA ILE A 172 7.85 3.71 -2.36
C ILE A 172 7.77 2.61 -3.43
N ALA A 173 8.83 1.81 -3.57
CA ALA A 173 8.82 0.68 -4.51
C ALA A 173 7.72 -0.34 -4.14
N ALA A 174 7.60 -0.68 -2.85
CA ALA A 174 6.59 -1.61 -2.35
C ALA A 174 5.17 -1.16 -2.69
N PHE A 175 4.84 0.12 -2.48
CA PHE A 175 3.53 0.68 -2.84
C PHE A 175 3.19 0.47 -4.32
N PHE A 176 4.07 0.90 -5.23
CA PHE A 176 3.83 0.80 -6.67
C PHE A 176 3.79 -0.64 -7.16
N LEU A 177 4.67 -1.50 -6.63
CA LEU A 177 4.67 -2.93 -6.95
C LEU A 177 3.37 -3.60 -6.49
N THR A 178 2.83 -3.25 -5.32
CA THR A 178 1.55 -3.79 -4.86
C THR A 178 0.38 -3.32 -5.72
N VAL A 179 0.31 -2.02 -6.03
CA VAL A 179 -0.73 -1.47 -6.93
C VAL A 179 -0.72 -2.17 -8.29
N TRP A 180 0.47 -2.51 -8.79
CA TRP A 180 0.66 -3.25 -10.05
C TRP A 180 0.35 -4.76 -9.93
N ALA A 181 0.74 -5.42 -8.84
CA ALA A 181 0.63 -6.86 -8.67
C ALA A 181 -0.83 -7.32 -8.44
N ILE A 182 -1.61 -6.56 -7.66
CA ILE A 182 -3.00 -6.92 -7.32
C ILE A 182 -3.88 -7.24 -8.53
N PRO A 183 -4.00 -6.41 -9.58
CA PRO A 183 -4.82 -6.75 -10.74
C PRO A 183 -4.33 -7.95 -11.54
N ILE A 184 -3.03 -8.26 -11.45
CA ILE A 184 -2.47 -9.43 -12.12
C ILE A 184 -2.93 -10.67 -11.39
N LEU A 185 -2.74 -10.72 -10.07
CA LEU A 185 -3.13 -11.86 -9.24
C LEU A 185 -4.66 -12.03 -9.17
N ALA A 186 -5.41 -10.93 -9.15
CA ALA A 186 -6.88 -10.94 -9.16
C ALA A 186 -7.47 -11.74 -10.33
N LYS A 187 -6.82 -11.75 -11.50
CA LYS A 187 -7.25 -12.55 -12.67
C LYS A 187 -7.13 -14.05 -12.47
N TYR A 188 -6.27 -14.47 -11.56
CA TYR A 188 -6.06 -15.87 -11.22
C TYR A 188 -6.93 -16.28 -10.04
N THR A 189 -6.97 -15.47 -8.99
CA THR A 189 -7.78 -15.77 -7.80
C THR A 189 -9.27 -15.83 -8.15
N ILE A 190 -9.80 -14.90 -8.95
CA ILE A 190 -11.22 -14.88 -9.30
C ILE A 190 -11.76 -16.19 -9.92
N LYS A 191 -10.88 -17.04 -10.48
CA LYS A 191 -11.29 -18.33 -11.07
C LYS A 191 -11.75 -19.35 -10.04
N LYS A 192 -11.27 -19.27 -8.79
CA LYS A 192 -11.53 -20.26 -7.73
C LYS A 192 -11.70 -19.67 -6.32
N LEU A 193 -11.11 -18.50 -6.08
CA LEU A 193 -11.10 -17.77 -4.81
C LEU A 193 -11.77 -16.40 -5.04
N TYR A 194 -13.07 -16.34 -4.77
CA TYR A 194 -13.87 -15.14 -4.88
C TYR A 194 -14.99 -15.15 -3.84
N GLY A 195 -15.39 -13.97 -3.41
CA GLY A 195 -16.52 -13.72 -2.53
C GLY A 195 -17.57 -12.82 -3.18
N LYS A 196 -18.74 -12.74 -2.56
CA LYS A 196 -19.76 -11.73 -2.87
C LYS A 196 -19.76 -10.66 -1.79
N ASP A 197 -20.07 -9.42 -2.17
CA ASP A 197 -20.17 -8.33 -1.20
C ASP A 197 -21.49 -8.44 -0.41
N ILE A 198 -21.41 -9.05 0.78
CA ILE A 198 -22.56 -9.35 1.63
C ILE A 198 -23.29 -8.06 2.06
N ASN A 199 -22.55 -6.96 2.23
CA ASN A 199 -23.10 -5.66 2.59
C ASN A 199 -23.81 -4.95 1.43
N LYS A 200 -23.89 -5.59 0.26
CA LYS A 200 -24.64 -5.12 -0.92
C LYS A 200 -25.63 -6.18 -1.42
N LYS A 201 -25.92 -7.20 -0.60
CA LYS A 201 -26.82 -8.30 -0.95
C LYS A 201 -28.19 -7.78 -1.43
N GLY A 202 -28.72 -8.37 -2.50
CA GLY A 202 -29.98 -7.94 -3.11
C GLY A 202 -29.85 -6.77 -4.08
N THR A 203 -28.63 -6.32 -4.38
CA THR A 203 -28.34 -5.36 -5.45
C THR A 203 -27.57 -6.03 -6.58
N PRO A 204 -27.62 -5.50 -7.83
CA PRO A 204 -26.81 -6.03 -8.93
C PRO A 204 -25.31 -6.04 -8.63
N GLU A 205 -24.82 -5.08 -7.84
CA GLU A 205 -23.41 -4.97 -7.46
C GLU A 205 -22.99 -6.06 -6.47
N GLY A 206 -23.85 -6.42 -5.52
CA GLY A 206 -23.56 -7.46 -4.51
C GLY A 206 -23.51 -8.88 -5.09
N GLU A 207 -24.09 -9.11 -6.26
CA GLU A 207 -24.05 -10.39 -6.96
C GLU A 207 -22.78 -10.58 -7.80
N VAL A 208 -22.02 -9.50 -8.05
CA VAL A 208 -20.77 -9.57 -8.80
C VAL A 208 -19.70 -10.28 -7.96
N PRO A 209 -19.05 -11.33 -8.49
CA PRO A 209 -17.96 -11.99 -7.78
C PRO A 209 -16.74 -11.06 -7.70
N ILE A 210 -16.21 -10.89 -6.49
CA ILE A 210 -15.03 -10.09 -6.19
C ILE A 210 -13.90 -11.05 -5.83
N PRO A 211 -12.72 -10.93 -6.46
CA PRO A 211 -11.61 -11.82 -6.18
C PRO A 211 -11.15 -11.69 -4.73
N GLU A 212 -10.83 -12.82 -4.12
CA GLU A 212 -10.49 -12.93 -2.70
C GLU A 212 -9.02 -13.32 -2.49
N SER A 213 -8.54 -13.20 -1.25
CA SER A 213 -7.16 -13.52 -0.83
C SER A 213 -6.09 -12.65 -1.46
N LEU A 214 -6.40 -11.39 -1.84
CA LEU A 214 -5.42 -10.48 -2.44
C LEU A 214 -4.38 -9.96 -1.43
N GLY A 215 -4.52 -10.29 -0.15
CA GLY A 215 -3.44 -10.22 0.83
C GLY A 215 -2.16 -10.89 0.37
N ILE A 216 -2.26 -11.97 -0.44
CA ILE A 216 -1.08 -12.68 -0.96
C ILE A 216 -0.20 -11.79 -1.85
N ALA A 217 -0.80 -10.89 -2.64
CA ALA A 217 -0.05 -9.94 -3.47
C ALA A 217 0.75 -8.97 -2.59
N CYS A 218 0.15 -8.53 -1.48
CA CYS A 218 0.79 -7.66 -0.50
C CYS A 218 1.91 -8.37 0.22
N GLY A 219 1.68 -9.61 0.66
CA GLY A 219 2.68 -10.45 1.32
C GLY A 219 3.89 -10.75 0.43
N ILE A 220 3.69 -11.09 -0.84
CA ILE A 220 4.79 -11.35 -1.79
C ILE A 220 5.65 -10.10 -2.00
N VAL A 221 5.01 -8.95 -2.27
CA VAL A 221 5.74 -7.68 -2.47
C VAL A 221 6.44 -7.27 -1.17
N TYR A 222 5.78 -7.42 -0.02
CA TYR A 222 6.33 -7.13 1.29
C TYR A 222 7.60 -7.97 1.56
N LEU A 223 7.53 -9.29 1.42
CA LEU A 223 8.67 -10.18 1.66
C LEU A 223 9.82 -9.87 0.70
N SER A 224 9.51 -9.63 -0.58
CA SER A 224 10.52 -9.26 -1.58
C SER A 224 11.23 -7.97 -1.19
N CYS A 225 10.47 -6.94 -0.79
CA CYS A 225 11.02 -5.67 -0.33
C CYS A 225 11.78 -5.80 0.99
N GLY A 226 11.32 -6.65 1.91
CA GLY A 226 11.98 -6.93 3.18
C GLY A 226 13.34 -7.59 2.99
N VAL A 227 13.43 -8.60 2.10
CA VAL A 227 14.69 -9.25 1.74
C VAL A 227 15.66 -8.26 1.10
N VAL A 228 15.20 -7.44 0.15
CA VAL A 228 16.04 -6.39 -0.46
C VAL A 228 16.43 -5.34 0.58
N GLY A 229 15.54 -5.01 1.53
CA GLY A 229 15.79 -4.10 2.65
C GLY A 229 17.01 -4.47 3.50
N GLN A 230 17.32 -5.77 3.61
CA GLN A 230 18.46 -6.26 4.38
C GLN A 230 19.81 -5.70 3.90
N PHE A 231 19.95 -5.39 2.60
CA PHE A 231 21.18 -4.78 2.04
C PHE A 231 21.52 -3.42 2.67
N TRP A 232 20.52 -2.71 3.21
CA TRP A 232 20.68 -1.40 3.84
C TRP A 232 20.43 -1.42 5.36
N PHE A 233 19.98 -2.55 5.90
CA PHE A 233 19.73 -2.69 7.33
C PHE A 233 21.03 -2.78 8.12
N THR A 234 21.93 -3.68 7.71
CA THR A 234 23.27 -3.81 8.30
C THR A 234 24.18 -2.71 7.75
N ASP A 235 24.65 -1.83 8.63
CA ASP A 235 25.69 -0.86 8.29
C ASP A 235 26.91 -1.67 7.80
N ASN A 236 27.24 -1.56 6.51
CA ASN A 236 28.21 -2.43 5.85
C ASN A 236 29.52 -2.53 6.67
N PRO A 237 29.92 -3.73 7.14
CA PRO A 237 31.19 -3.91 7.86
C PRO A 237 32.42 -3.57 6.97
N ILE A 238 32.22 -3.53 5.65
CA ILE A 238 33.23 -3.16 4.65
C ILE A 238 33.67 -1.68 4.78
N LYS A 239 32.87 -0.81 5.43
CA LYS A 239 33.23 0.60 5.66
C LYS A 239 34.01 0.84 6.96
N VAL A 240 34.23 -0.19 7.77
CA VAL A 240 34.93 -0.06 9.06
C VAL A 240 36.43 -0.29 8.83
N ASN A 241 37.20 0.79 8.72
CA ASN A 241 38.66 0.71 8.63
C ASN A 241 39.27 0.15 9.93
N PHE A 242 39.78 -1.07 9.82
CA PHE A 242 40.90 -1.73 10.52
C PHE A 242 41.26 -1.35 11.97
N PHE A 243 40.64 -2.01 12.96
CA PHE A 243 41.31 -2.36 14.23
C PHE A 243 40.78 -3.70 14.78
N PHE A 244 41.67 -4.69 14.88
CA PHE A 244 41.37 -6.14 14.91
C PHE A 244 40.49 -6.64 16.08
N ILE A 245 40.48 -5.95 17.23
CA ILE A 245 39.72 -6.40 18.43
C ILE A 245 38.25 -5.92 18.40
N SER A 246 37.97 -4.78 17.77
CA SER A 246 36.60 -4.26 17.61
C SER A 246 35.77 -5.03 16.57
N HIS A 247 36.43 -5.72 15.63
CA HIS A 247 35.76 -6.38 14.50
C HIS A 247 34.92 -7.57 14.93
N PHE A 248 35.39 -8.39 15.87
CA PHE A 248 34.65 -9.56 16.34
C PHE A 248 33.35 -9.16 17.06
N PHE A 249 33.41 -8.13 17.91
CA PHE A 249 32.24 -7.61 18.62
C PHE A 249 31.23 -6.97 17.66
N VAL A 250 31.68 -6.13 16.72
CA VAL A 250 30.81 -5.50 15.72
C VAL A 250 30.17 -6.54 14.79
N LEU A 251 30.95 -7.53 14.33
CA LEU A 251 30.46 -8.64 13.52
C LEU A 251 29.41 -9.45 14.28
N PHE A 252 29.67 -9.79 15.54
CA PHE A 252 28.73 -10.52 16.38
C PHE A 252 27.40 -9.78 16.58
N VAL A 253 27.44 -8.46 16.83
CA VAL A 253 26.24 -7.63 16.96
C VAL A 253 25.47 -7.54 15.63
N CYS A 254 26.17 -7.40 14.50
CA CYS A 254 25.54 -7.37 13.17
C CYS A 254 24.85 -8.70 12.84
N VAL A 255 25.52 -9.82 13.13
CA VAL A 255 24.96 -11.17 12.94
C VAL A 255 23.70 -11.35 13.79
N LYS A 256 23.73 -10.94 15.06
CA LYS A 256 22.54 -11.03 15.94
C LYS A 256 21.33 -10.28 15.40
N LYS A 257 21.51 -9.03 14.97
CA LYS A 257 20.40 -8.24 14.40
C LYS A 257 19.87 -8.82 13.09
N LEU A 258 20.75 -9.37 12.25
CA LEU A 258 20.33 -10.02 11.01
C LEU A 258 19.60 -11.35 11.27
N VAL A 259 20.00 -12.11 12.29
CA VAL A 259 19.28 -13.30 12.75
C VAL A 259 17.86 -12.94 13.20
N GLU A 260 17.72 -11.88 14.01
CA GLU A 260 16.42 -11.39 14.46
C GLU A 260 15.54 -10.91 13.28
N TYR A 261 16.12 -10.20 12.31
CA TYR A 261 15.40 -9.79 11.10
C TYR A 261 14.97 -10.99 10.25
N ASN A 262 15.84 -11.98 10.05
CA ASN A 262 15.49 -13.20 9.32
C ASN A 262 14.40 -14.01 10.03
N ALA A 263 14.48 -14.12 11.36
CA ALA A 263 13.45 -14.77 12.15
C ALA A 263 12.09 -14.05 12.02
N ALA A 264 12.10 -12.72 12.07
CA ALA A 264 10.92 -11.89 11.84
C ALA A 264 10.30 -12.14 10.45
N LEU A 265 11.10 -12.06 9.38
CA LEU A 265 10.63 -12.31 8.02
C LEU A 265 10.13 -13.75 7.82
N LEU A 266 10.79 -14.73 8.43
CA LEU A 266 10.38 -16.13 8.38
C LEU A 266 9.02 -16.34 9.08
N SER A 267 8.83 -15.78 10.26
CA SER A 267 7.55 -15.81 10.99
C SER A 267 6.42 -15.15 10.18
N ILE A 268 6.70 -14.00 9.55
CA ILE A 268 5.72 -13.31 8.70
C ILE A 268 5.43 -14.13 7.43
N CYS A 269 6.44 -14.72 6.80
CA CYS A 269 6.29 -15.58 5.62
C CYS A 269 5.43 -16.80 5.93
N PHE A 270 5.68 -17.48 7.05
CA PHE A 270 4.83 -18.58 7.48
C PHE A 270 3.40 -18.11 7.73
N MET A 271 3.18 -16.95 8.34
CA MET A 271 1.82 -16.45 8.55
C MET A 271 1.09 -16.13 7.24
N ILE A 272 1.76 -15.53 6.27
CA ILE A 272 1.20 -15.27 4.93
C ILE A 272 0.79 -16.60 4.28
N LEU A 273 1.66 -17.60 4.32
CA LEU A 273 1.37 -18.93 3.78
C LEU A 273 0.16 -19.55 4.47
N LEU A 274 0.11 -19.49 5.81
CA LEU A 274 -0.98 -20.07 6.60
C LEU A 274 -2.32 -19.39 6.33
N GLY A 275 -2.36 -18.06 6.27
CA GLY A 275 -3.58 -17.34 5.94
C GLY A 275 -4.05 -17.63 4.51
N PHE A 276 -3.13 -17.83 3.57
CA PHE A 276 -3.49 -18.25 2.21
C PHE A 276 -4.00 -19.70 2.16
N VAL A 277 -3.40 -20.60 2.94
CA VAL A 277 -3.88 -21.97 3.08
C VAL A 277 -5.28 -21.99 3.72
N ASP A 278 -5.53 -21.14 4.72
CA ASP A 278 -6.84 -20.99 5.36
C ASP A 278 -7.89 -20.49 4.37
N ASP A 279 -7.58 -19.46 3.59
CA ASP A 279 -8.46 -18.95 2.54
C ASP A 279 -8.82 -20.03 1.48
N VAL A 280 -7.90 -20.96 1.20
CA VAL A 280 -8.10 -22.02 0.20
C VAL A 280 -8.84 -23.23 0.78
N LEU A 281 -8.56 -23.59 2.04
CA LEU A 281 -9.04 -24.84 2.65
C LEU A 281 -10.20 -24.64 3.64
N ASP A 282 -10.54 -23.41 4.04
CA ASP A 282 -11.52 -23.06 5.08
C ASP A 282 -11.29 -23.90 6.35
N ILE A 283 -10.11 -23.76 6.98
CA ILE A 283 -9.71 -24.66 8.07
C ILE A 283 -10.57 -24.43 9.33
N PRO A 284 -10.87 -25.47 10.12
CA PRO A 284 -11.64 -25.31 11.35
C PRO A 284 -10.97 -24.38 12.37
N TRP A 285 -11.77 -23.57 13.07
CA TRP A 285 -11.32 -22.52 14.00
C TRP A 285 -10.28 -22.96 15.04
N ARG A 286 -10.32 -24.22 15.51
CA ARG A 286 -9.35 -24.78 16.46
C ARG A 286 -7.92 -24.73 15.93
N TYR A 287 -7.75 -24.95 14.63
CA TYR A 287 -6.46 -24.88 13.97
C TYR A 287 -6.03 -23.43 13.69
N LYS A 288 -6.98 -22.51 13.53
CA LYS A 288 -6.72 -21.06 13.43
C LYS A 288 -6.12 -20.48 14.72
N LEU A 289 -6.18 -21.19 15.85
CA LEU A 289 -5.47 -20.80 17.09
C LEU A 289 -4.09 -21.46 17.20
N VAL A 290 -4.01 -22.77 16.93
CA VAL A 290 -2.79 -23.57 17.15
C VAL A 290 -1.74 -23.37 16.06
N ILE A 291 -2.15 -23.22 14.80
CA ILE A 291 -1.20 -23.15 13.69
C ILE A 291 -0.49 -21.79 13.63
N PRO A 292 -1.17 -20.63 13.82
CA PRO A 292 -0.49 -19.34 13.93
C PRO A 292 0.55 -19.28 15.05
N ALA A 293 0.28 -19.98 16.16
CA ALA A 293 1.20 -20.17 17.27
C ALA A 293 2.57 -20.73 16.82
N LEU A 294 2.58 -21.72 15.93
CA LEU A 294 3.83 -22.31 15.42
C LEU A 294 4.62 -21.34 14.54
N ALA A 295 3.93 -20.50 13.76
CA ALA A 295 4.57 -19.47 12.94
C ALA A 295 5.29 -18.40 13.78
N THR A 296 4.98 -18.27 15.08
CA THR A 296 5.66 -17.34 16.00
C THR A 296 7.02 -17.85 16.51
N LEU A 297 7.25 -19.17 16.47
CA LEU A 297 8.40 -19.80 17.10
C LEU A 297 9.76 -19.29 16.60
N PRO A 298 10.00 -19.07 15.28
CA PRO A 298 11.27 -18.54 14.82
C PRO A 298 11.65 -17.24 15.52
N LEU A 299 10.70 -16.30 15.63
CA LEU A 299 10.90 -15.03 16.33
C LEU A 299 11.15 -15.23 17.83
N LEU A 300 10.35 -16.06 18.50
CA LEU A 300 10.48 -16.29 19.95
C LEU A 300 11.83 -16.92 20.31
N ILE A 301 12.36 -17.79 19.47
CA ILE A 301 13.68 -18.42 19.65
C ILE A 301 14.81 -17.43 19.39
N ALA A 302 14.63 -16.53 18.41
CA ALA A 302 15.62 -15.50 18.09
C ALA A 302 15.57 -14.28 19.03
N TYR A 303 14.52 -14.15 19.86
CA TYR A 303 14.33 -13.05 20.78
C TYR A 303 15.47 -13.02 21.82
N ASN A 304 16.19 -11.90 21.85
CA ASN A 304 17.35 -11.70 22.72
C ASN A 304 17.15 -10.58 23.74
N GLY A 305 15.94 -10.04 23.83
CA GLY A 305 15.63 -8.92 24.71
C GLY A 305 15.43 -9.33 26.17
N GLU A 306 15.30 -8.32 27.02
CA GLU A 306 14.98 -8.53 28.42
C GLU A 306 13.59 -9.15 28.59
N THR A 307 13.46 -10.00 29.62
CA THR A 307 12.19 -10.62 30.05
C THR A 307 11.65 -9.98 31.32
N THR A 308 12.22 -8.84 31.68
CA THR A 308 11.90 -8.08 32.87
C THR A 308 10.85 -7.03 32.54
N VAL A 309 9.82 -6.93 33.37
CA VAL A 309 8.70 -6.03 33.15
C VAL A 309 8.67 -4.97 34.25
N HIS A 310 8.64 -3.71 33.84
CA HIS A 310 8.32 -2.59 34.71
C HIS A 310 6.81 -2.52 34.97
N ILE A 311 6.43 -2.58 36.23
CA ILE A 311 5.05 -2.47 36.73
C ILE A 311 4.81 -1.01 37.13
N PRO A 312 3.66 -0.40 36.75
CA PRO A 312 3.33 0.95 37.18
C PRO A 312 3.32 1.09 38.69
N GLN A 313 3.79 2.23 39.20
CA GLN A 313 4.00 2.44 40.65
C GLN A 313 2.73 2.12 41.47
N ASN A 314 1.59 2.69 41.05
CA ASN A 314 0.30 2.50 41.73
C ASN A 314 -0.11 1.02 41.84
N VAL A 315 0.22 0.21 40.83
CA VAL A 315 -0.11 -1.23 40.81
C VAL A 315 0.88 -2.01 41.67
N SER A 316 2.17 -1.64 41.60
CA SER A 316 3.23 -2.21 42.43
C SER A 316 2.90 -2.06 43.92
N ASP A 317 2.50 -0.86 44.32
CA ASP A 317 2.16 -0.51 45.69
C ASP A 317 0.87 -1.20 46.14
N TRP A 318 -0.16 -1.24 45.28
CA TRP A 318 -1.42 -1.89 45.59
C TRP A 318 -1.29 -3.42 45.76
N LEU A 319 -0.51 -4.07 44.90
CA LEU A 319 -0.28 -5.53 44.97
C LEU A 319 0.88 -5.93 45.89
N THR A 320 1.61 -4.96 46.46
CA THR A 320 2.82 -5.20 47.26
C THR A 320 3.84 -6.10 46.53
N ILE A 321 4.04 -5.83 45.24
CA ILE A 321 5.01 -6.55 44.39
C ILE A 321 6.16 -5.61 43.99
N PRO A 322 7.35 -6.15 43.64
CA PRO A 322 8.44 -5.33 43.14
C PRO A 322 8.07 -4.60 41.85
N ARG A 323 8.59 -3.38 41.67
CA ARG A 323 8.38 -2.55 40.48
C ARG A 323 8.98 -3.16 39.21
N ILE A 324 10.00 -3.99 39.38
CA ILE A 324 10.75 -4.66 38.33
C ILE A 324 10.63 -6.16 38.58
N VAL A 325 9.91 -6.86 37.72
CA VAL A 325 9.67 -8.31 37.86
C VAL A 325 10.26 -9.06 36.69
N SER A 326 11.11 -10.04 36.96
CA SER A 326 11.60 -10.97 35.94
C SER A 326 10.58 -12.06 35.70
N LEU A 327 9.99 -12.10 34.50
CA LEU A 327 8.97 -13.09 34.14
C LEU A 327 9.55 -14.33 33.45
N GLY A 328 10.77 -14.26 32.90
CA GLY A 328 11.44 -15.39 32.26
C GLY A 328 10.59 -16.05 31.16
N TYR A 329 10.27 -17.33 31.32
CA TYR A 329 9.42 -18.08 30.37
C TYR A 329 7.98 -17.56 30.29
N LEU A 330 7.45 -16.95 31.35
CA LEU A 330 6.12 -16.32 31.29
C LEU A 330 6.11 -15.11 30.34
N TYR A 331 7.23 -14.41 30.19
CA TYR A 331 7.34 -13.34 29.19
C TYR A 331 7.29 -13.88 27.76
N HIS A 332 7.94 -15.02 27.50
CA HIS A 332 7.86 -15.69 26.20
C HIS A 332 6.44 -16.17 25.91
N PHE A 333 5.75 -16.71 26.92
CA PHE A 333 4.35 -17.08 26.81
C PHE A 333 3.43 -15.87 26.56
N TYR A 334 3.70 -14.72 27.18
CA TYR A 334 3.02 -13.46 26.89
C TYR A 334 3.22 -13.04 25.42
N MET A 335 4.46 -13.04 24.92
CA MET A 335 4.74 -12.68 23.51
C MET A 335 4.05 -13.63 22.53
N PHE A 336 4.04 -14.93 22.86
CA PHE A 336 3.31 -15.94 22.11
C PHE A 336 1.81 -15.61 22.02
N LEU A 337 1.16 -15.32 23.15
CA LEU A 337 -0.25 -14.92 23.19
C LEU A 337 -0.50 -13.58 22.50
N LEU A 338 0.41 -12.62 22.61
CA LEU A 338 0.31 -11.32 21.96
C LEU A 338 0.24 -11.46 20.44
N ILE A 339 1.09 -12.32 19.85
CA ILE A 339 1.10 -12.53 18.40
C ILE A 339 -0.19 -13.21 17.94
N ILE A 340 -0.64 -14.26 18.63
CA ILE A 340 -1.92 -14.94 18.35
C ILE A 340 -3.09 -13.97 18.48
N PHE A 341 -3.06 -13.09 19.49
CA PHE A 341 -4.05 -12.07 19.68
C PHE A 341 -4.08 -11.12 18.48
N CYS A 342 -2.95 -10.55 18.08
CA CYS A 342 -2.90 -9.57 16.99
C CYS A 342 -3.41 -10.13 15.65
N THR A 343 -3.06 -11.38 15.31
CA THR A 343 -3.53 -12.03 14.07
C THR A 343 -5.04 -12.22 14.06
N ASN A 344 -5.61 -12.68 15.18
CA ASN A 344 -7.03 -12.95 15.28
C ASN A 344 -7.86 -11.68 15.48
N ALA A 345 -7.33 -10.70 16.21
CA ALA A 345 -8.08 -9.49 16.58
C ALA A 345 -8.41 -8.62 15.37
N ILE A 346 -7.49 -8.50 14.40
CA ILE A 346 -7.77 -7.83 13.12
C ILE A 346 -8.77 -8.67 12.31
N ASN A 347 -8.64 -10.00 12.31
CA ASN A 347 -9.51 -10.88 11.54
C ASN A 347 -10.98 -10.84 12.01
N ILE A 348 -11.22 -10.77 13.31
CA ILE A 348 -12.59 -10.66 13.84
C ILE A 348 -13.14 -9.23 13.80
N HIS A 349 -12.30 -8.22 13.57
CA HIS A 349 -12.70 -6.83 13.41
C HIS A 349 -12.69 -6.42 11.93
N ALA A 350 -13.52 -7.13 11.15
CA ALA A 350 -13.52 -7.10 9.70
C ALA A 350 -14.95 -7.02 9.14
N GLY A 351 -15.08 -7.03 7.82
CA GLY A 351 -16.35 -7.27 7.15
C GLY A 351 -17.04 -6.05 6.57
N ILE A 352 -16.35 -4.91 6.47
CA ILE A 352 -16.80 -3.76 5.67
C ILE A 352 -15.64 -3.30 4.78
N ASN A 353 -15.97 -2.86 3.57
CA ASN A 353 -15.00 -2.53 2.53
C ASN A 353 -13.95 -1.49 3.00
N GLY A 354 -12.69 -1.93 3.15
CA GLY A 354 -11.55 -1.09 3.51
C GLY A 354 -11.17 -1.11 4.99
N LEU A 355 -11.93 -1.78 5.87
CA LEU A 355 -11.68 -1.71 7.32
C LEU A 355 -10.45 -2.50 7.76
N GLU A 356 -10.24 -3.71 7.24
CA GLU A 356 -9.11 -4.58 7.60
C GLU A 356 -7.80 -3.92 7.20
N ALA A 357 -7.71 -3.45 5.95
CA ALA A 357 -6.53 -2.77 5.46
C ALA A 357 -6.36 -1.37 6.10
N GLY A 358 -7.46 -0.65 6.30
CA GLY A 358 -7.45 0.72 6.84
C GLY A 358 -6.99 0.78 8.30
N GLN A 359 -7.51 -0.10 9.15
CA GLN A 359 -7.13 -0.11 10.57
C GLN A 359 -5.65 -0.47 10.74
N SER A 360 -5.16 -1.48 10.01
CA SER A 360 -3.76 -1.90 10.07
C SER A 360 -2.82 -0.84 9.49
N PHE A 361 -3.26 -0.08 8.48
CA PHE A 361 -2.52 1.07 7.96
C PHE A 361 -2.33 2.14 9.04
N ILE A 362 -3.40 2.52 9.76
CA ILE A 362 -3.34 3.53 10.82
C ILE A 362 -2.43 3.08 11.96
N ILE A 363 -2.54 1.83 12.40
CA ILE A 363 -1.67 1.27 13.43
C ILE A 363 -0.22 1.27 12.96
N GLY A 364 0.04 0.86 11.72
CA GLY A 364 1.38 0.90 11.12
C GLY A 364 1.97 2.30 11.08
N ILE A 365 1.19 3.32 10.71
CA ILE A 365 1.61 4.73 10.76
C ILE A 365 1.93 5.16 12.19
N ALA A 366 1.11 4.81 13.18
CA ALA A 366 1.36 5.13 14.58
C ALA A 366 2.67 4.50 15.09
N ILE A 367 2.95 3.25 14.70
CA ILE A 367 4.22 2.58 15.01
C ILE A 367 5.40 3.27 14.32
N LEU A 368 5.27 3.69 13.05
CA LEU A 368 6.34 4.44 12.38
C LEU A 368 6.62 5.77 13.08
N ILE A 369 5.58 6.51 13.48
CA ILE A 369 5.73 7.74 14.25
C ILE A 369 6.48 7.45 15.56
N HIS A 370 6.06 6.41 16.31
CA HIS A 370 6.71 5.99 17.55
C HIS A 370 8.19 5.64 17.33
N ASN A 371 8.49 4.81 16.33
CA ASN A 371 9.85 4.37 16.04
C ASN A 371 10.76 5.53 15.61
N ILE A 372 10.26 6.48 14.82
CA ILE A 372 11.04 7.65 14.40
C ILE A 372 11.38 8.53 15.60
N ILE A 373 10.41 8.77 16.48
CA ILE A 373 10.62 9.57 17.69
C ILE A 373 11.62 8.88 18.62
N GLU A 374 11.41 7.61 18.97
CA GLU A 374 12.29 6.88 19.89
C GLU A 374 13.71 6.68 19.32
N SER A 375 13.85 6.48 18.00
CA SER A 375 15.18 6.41 17.35
C SER A 375 15.98 7.70 17.51
N GLY A 376 15.30 8.86 17.65
CA GLY A 376 15.91 10.15 17.88
C GLY A 376 16.23 10.46 19.34
N ILE A 377 15.55 9.79 20.29
CA ILE A 377 15.67 10.05 21.74
C ILE A 377 16.64 9.07 22.41
N ASP A 378 16.49 7.78 22.14
CA ASP A 378 17.23 6.73 22.85
C ASP A 378 18.37 6.17 22.00
N GLU A 379 19.60 6.29 22.51
CA GLU A 379 20.79 5.75 21.85
C GLU A 379 20.89 4.22 21.94
N ILE A 380 20.35 3.63 23.00
CA ILE A 380 20.45 2.19 23.31
C ILE A 380 19.38 1.42 22.51
N GLY A 381 18.12 1.87 22.55
CA GLY A 381 16.99 1.30 21.81
C GLY A 381 16.99 1.58 20.30
N ARG A 382 17.87 2.48 19.81
CA ARG A 382 17.95 2.89 18.40
C ARG A 382 18.01 1.72 17.41
N GLY A 383 18.72 0.65 17.76
CA GLY A 383 18.84 -0.53 16.92
C GLY A 383 17.51 -1.28 16.70
N GLN A 384 16.68 -1.32 17.73
CA GLN A 384 15.42 -2.06 17.74
C GLN A 384 14.31 -1.28 17.04
N HIS A 385 14.25 0.03 17.26
CA HIS A 385 13.38 0.90 16.46
C HIS A 385 13.79 0.94 14.98
N LYS A 386 15.10 0.87 14.66
CA LYS A 386 15.57 0.70 13.27
C LYS A 386 15.02 -0.60 12.65
N LEU A 387 15.16 -1.75 13.30
CA LEU A 387 14.62 -3.01 12.81
C LEU A 387 13.10 -2.93 12.59
N SER A 388 12.39 -2.39 13.58
CA SER A 388 10.94 -2.20 13.49
C SER A 388 10.53 -1.29 12.32
N MET A 389 11.28 -0.23 12.00
CA MET A 389 11.01 0.60 10.81
C MET A 389 11.19 -0.17 9.49
N PHE A 390 12.22 -1.00 9.38
CA PHE A 390 12.46 -1.84 8.18
C PHE A 390 11.37 -2.91 7.99
N ILE A 391 10.70 -3.32 9.06
CA ILE A 391 9.55 -4.23 9.04
C ILE A 391 8.26 -3.45 8.71
N VAL A 392 7.97 -2.35 9.41
CA VAL A 392 6.64 -1.71 9.33
C VAL A 392 6.48 -0.80 8.11
N ALA A 393 7.52 -0.13 7.62
CA ALA A 393 7.34 0.82 6.53
C ALA A 393 6.97 0.16 5.19
N PRO A 394 7.63 -0.95 4.77
CA PRO A 394 7.18 -1.69 3.60
C PRO A 394 5.77 -2.25 3.78
N PHE A 395 5.40 -2.67 4.99
CA PHE A 395 4.04 -3.12 5.32
C PHE A 395 3.01 -2.01 5.13
N VAL A 396 3.24 -0.82 5.69
CA VAL A 396 2.38 0.35 5.52
C VAL A 396 2.21 0.69 4.03
N ALA A 397 3.30 0.60 3.26
CA ALA A 397 3.27 0.90 1.83
C ALA A 397 2.52 -0.16 1.00
N THR A 398 2.73 -1.44 1.25
CA THR A 398 1.95 -2.50 0.56
C THR A 398 0.49 -2.45 0.95
N THR A 399 0.16 -2.19 2.23
CA THR A 399 -1.21 -1.98 2.69
C THR A 399 -1.86 -0.76 2.03
N ALA A 400 -1.14 0.36 1.88
CA ALA A 400 -1.66 1.50 1.13
C ALA A 400 -1.93 1.13 -0.34
N GLY A 401 -1.06 0.33 -0.96
CA GLY A 401 -1.27 -0.20 -2.30
C GLY A 401 -2.49 -1.12 -2.40
N LEU A 402 -2.79 -1.89 -1.34
CA LEU A 402 -4.00 -2.71 -1.23
C LEU A 402 -5.26 -1.86 -1.11
N LEU A 403 -5.23 -0.83 -0.27
CA LEU A 403 -6.34 0.09 -0.04
C LEU A 403 -6.80 0.76 -1.32
N VAL A 404 -5.90 1.04 -2.28
CA VAL A 404 -6.28 1.54 -3.61
C VAL A 404 -7.35 0.67 -4.28
N HIS A 405 -7.29 -0.65 -4.09
CA HIS A 405 -8.20 -1.61 -4.70
C HIS A 405 -9.31 -2.08 -3.76
N ASN A 406 -9.05 -2.13 -2.45
CA ASN A 406 -9.96 -2.64 -1.44
C ASN A 406 -10.89 -1.56 -0.82
N TRP A 407 -10.54 -0.27 -0.94
CA TRP A 407 -11.40 0.82 -0.45
C TRP A 407 -12.78 0.80 -1.11
N TYR A 408 -13.79 1.30 -0.38
CA TYR A 408 -15.15 1.35 -0.88
C TYR A 408 -15.29 2.15 -2.21
N PRO A 409 -15.99 1.60 -3.22
CA PRO A 409 -16.49 0.23 -3.32
C PRO A 409 -15.35 -0.75 -3.65
N SER A 410 -15.25 -1.83 -2.87
CA SER A 410 -14.13 -2.76 -3.00
C SER A 410 -14.11 -3.48 -4.34
N ARG A 411 -12.93 -3.60 -4.94
CA ARG A 411 -12.67 -4.38 -6.16
C ARG A 411 -11.95 -5.69 -5.89
N VAL A 412 -11.41 -5.86 -4.68
CA VAL A 412 -10.69 -7.06 -4.23
C VAL A 412 -10.90 -7.25 -2.73
N PHE A 413 -11.10 -8.49 -2.28
CA PHE A 413 -11.10 -8.83 -0.87
C PHE A 413 -9.72 -9.26 -0.41
N VAL A 414 -9.41 -8.88 0.83
CA VAL A 414 -8.07 -9.08 1.40
C VAL A 414 -7.83 -10.52 1.84
N GLY A 415 -8.89 -11.21 2.30
CA GLY A 415 -8.87 -12.59 2.82
C GLY A 415 -8.19 -12.73 4.18
N ASP A 416 -8.30 -13.94 4.77
CA ASP A 416 -7.58 -14.34 5.98
C ASP A 416 -6.05 -14.22 5.78
N THR A 417 -5.59 -14.36 4.53
CA THR A 417 -4.20 -14.08 4.14
C THR A 417 -3.71 -12.73 4.65
N TYR A 418 -4.48 -11.65 4.43
CA TYR A 418 -4.06 -10.31 4.83
C TYR A 418 -4.23 -10.06 6.33
N THR A 419 -5.35 -10.49 6.91
CA THR A 419 -5.63 -10.22 8.33
C THR A 419 -4.58 -10.90 9.22
N MET A 420 -4.23 -12.15 8.92
CA MET A 420 -3.14 -12.86 9.59
C MET A 420 -1.78 -12.23 9.31
N PHE A 421 -1.46 -11.91 8.05
CA PHE A 421 -0.22 -11.21 7.66
C PHE A 421 -0.03 -9.90 8.44
N SER A 422 -1.07 -9.06 8.50
CA SER A 422 -1.01 -7.76 9.15
C SER A 422 -0.85 -7.88 10.66
N GLY A 423 -1.61 -8.76 11.31
CA GLY A 423 -1.49 -8.97 12.76
C GLY A 423 -0.12 -9.52 13.17
N MET A 424 0.42 -10.48 12.42
CA MET A 424 1.78 -10.99 12.65
C MET A 424 2.82 -9.90 12.46
N THR A 425 2.75 -9.13 11.37
CA THR A 425 3.74 -8.07 11.09
C THR A 425 3.75 -6.99 12.18
N LEU A 426 2.58 -6.54 12.64
CA LEU A 426 2.46 -5.55 13.71
C LEU A 426 2.95 -6.10 15.05
N ALA A 427 2.64 -7.36 15.36
CA ALA A 427 3.12 -8.01 16.59
C ALA A 427 4.64 -8.21 16.58
N VAL A 428 5.20 -8.71 15.48
CA VAL A 428 6.65 -8.86 15.27
C VAL A 428 7.36 -7.52 15.46
N ALA A 429 6.81 -6.44 14.89
CA ALA A 429 7.36 -5.09 15.04
C ALA A 429 7.37 -4.61 16.50
N GLY A 430 6.33 -4.90 17.28
CA GLY A 430 6.26 -4.54 18.69
C GLY A 430 7.13 -5.40 19.60
N VAL A 431 7.32 -6.68 19.26
CA VAL A 431 8.20 -7.61 19.98
C VAL A 431 9.68 -7.25 19.73
N THR A 432 10.09 -7.17 18.46
CA THR A 432 11.48 -6.82 18.07
C THR A 432 11.84 -5.39 18.46
N GLY A 433 10.88 -4.47 18.44
CA GLY A 433 11.06 -3.09 18.90
C GLY A 433 10.96 -2.89 20.42
N HIS A 434 10.67 -3.94 21.20
CA HIS A 434 10.42 -3.88 22.65
C HIS A 434 9.36 -2.84 23.10
N PHE A 435 8.37 -2.56 22.25
CA PHE A 435 7.26 -1.64 22.56
C PHE A 435 5.89 -2.34 22.57
N SER A 436 5.85 -3.64 22.89
CA SER A 436 4.63 -4.45 22.96
C SER A 436 3.50 -3.82 23.80
N LYS A 437 3.84 -3.10 24.88
CA LYS A 437 2.87 -2.32 25.68
C LYS A 437 2.25 -1.17 24.87
N THR A 438 3.07 -0.38 24.19
CA THR A 438 2.61 0.71 23.31
C THR A 438 1.77 0.18 22.16
N LEU A 439 2.17 -0.97 21.59
CA LEU A 439 1.42 -1.67 20.54
C LEU A 439 -0.01 -2.00 21.00
N LEU A 440 -0.18 -2.54 22.21
CA LEU A 440 -1.50 -2.87 22.75
C LEU A 440 -2.40 -1.62 22.90
N ILE A 441 -1.82 -0.45 23.19
CA ILE A 441 -2.59 0.80 23.24
C ILE A 441 -3.06 1.19 21.83
N PHE A 442 -2.24 0.98 20.79
CA PHE A 442 -2.68 1.19 19.41
C PHE A 442 -3.76 0.18 18.98
N PHE A 443 -3.78 -1.01 19.59
CA PHE A 443 -4.79 -2.04 19.37
C PHE A 443 -6.07 -1.87 20.20
N ILE A 444 -6.29 -0.73 20.87
CA ILE A 444 -7.50 -0.50 21.70
C ILE A 444 -8.80 -0.87 20.97
N PRO A 445 -9.07 -0.43 19.73
CA PRO A 445 -10.30 -0.80 19.03
C PRO A 445 -10.46 -2.31 18.84
N GLN A 446 -9.37 -3.00 18.49
CA GLN A 446 -9.36 -4.46 18.32
C GLN A 446 -9.55 -5.19 19.65
N ILE A 447 -8.95 -4.68 20.74
CA ILE A 447 -9.16 -5.18 22.11
C ILE A 447 -10.61 -5.01 22.52
N LEU A 448 -11.20 -3.82 22.31
CA LEU A 448 -12.61 -3.57 22.62
C LEU A 448 -13.54 -4.47 21.80
N ASN A 449 -13.28 -4.62 20.50
CA ASN A 449 -14.03 -5.54 19.65
C ASN A 449 -13.93 -6.99 20.13
N PHE A 450 -12.71 -7.45 20.46
CA PHE A 450 -12.47 -8.80 20.99
C PHE A 450 -13.23 -9.02 22.30
N LEU A 451 -13.06 -8.15 23.30
CA LEU A 451 -13.71 -8.24 24.61
C LEU A 451 -15.24 -8.22 24.47
N TYR A 452 -15.78 -7.34 23.62
CA TYR A 452 -17.21 -7.29 23.35
C TYR A 452 -17.71 -8.57 22.65
N SER A 453 -16.90 -9.18 21.80
CA SER A 453 -17.19 -10.46 21.13
C SER A 453 -17.03 -11.70 22.00
N VAL A 454 -16.35 -11.64 23.15
CA VAL A 454 -16.04 -12.81 24.01
C VAL A 454 -17.27 -13.67 24.33
N PRO A 455 -18.43 -13.12 24.75
CA PRO A 455 -19.59 -13.95 25.06
C PRO A 455 -20.05 -14.80 23.88
N GLN A 456 -20.00 -14.26 22.66
CA GLN A 456 -20.34 -15.03 21.45
C GLN A 456 -19.25 -16.03 21.07
N LEU A 457 -17.98 -15.60 21.05
CA LEU A 457 -16.87 -16.43 20.59
C LEU A 457 -16.72 -17.71 21.42
N PHE A 458 -16.97 -17.62 22.73
CA PHE A 458 -16.86 -18.74 23.65
C PHE A 458 -18.22 -19.39 24.00
N GLY A 459 -19.33 -18.94 23.41
CA GLY A 459 -20.66 -19.47 23.68
C GLY A 459 -21.11 -19.29 25.14
N LEU A 460 -20.66 -18.21 25.79
CA LEU A 460 -20.95 -17.93 27.20
C LEU A 460 -22.33 -17.31 27.35
N CYS A 461 -22.94 -17.48 28.54
CA CYS A 461 -24.20 -16.82 28.91
C CYS A 461 -25.37 -17.04 27.91
N GLY A 462 -25.39 -18.18 27.21
CA GLY A 462 -26.45 -18.52 26.25
C GLY A 462 -26.34 -17.83 24.88
N TYR A 463 -25.26 -17.09 24.60
CA TYR A 463 -25.02 -16.52 23.28
C TYR A 463 -24.59 -17.59 22.27
N THR A 464 -25.18 -17.54 21.07
CA THR A 464 -24.75 -18.33 19.91
C THR A 464 -23.95 -17.45 18.95
N CYS A 465 -22.88 -17.99 18.37
CA CYS A 465 -22.06 -17.27 17.39
C CYS A 465 -22.51 -17.62 15.97
N PRO A 466 -23.21 -16.72 15.26
CA PRO A 466 -23.54 -16.97 13.86
C PRO A 466 -22.27 -16.90 13.00
N ARG A 467 -22.27 -17.63 11.87
CA ARG A 467 -21.11 -17.67 10.96
C ARG A 467 -20.71 -16.28 10.46
N HIS A 468 -21.69 -15.44 10.13
CA HIS A 468 -21.46 -14.05 9.72
C HIS A 468 -22.11 -13.11 10.74
N ARG A 469 -21.29 -12.22 11.33
CA ARG A 469 -21.73 -11.20 12.30
C ARG A 469 -21.79 -9.80 11.68
N LEU A 470 -21.99 -9.72 10.37
CA LEU A 470 -22.06 -8.48 9.62
C LEU A 470 -23.36 -7.71 9.92
N PRO A 471 -23.37 -6.39 9.73
CA PRO A 471 -24.60 -5.61 9.80
C PRO A 471 -25.59 -5.98 8.69
N PHE A 472 -26.85 -5.60 8.88
CA PHE A 472 -27.90 -5.82 7.88
C PHE A 472 -27.88 -4.70 6.84
N TYR A 473 -27.92 -5.04 5.55
CA TYR A 473 -28.04 -4.04 4.48
C TYR A 473 -29.51 -3.87 4.06
N ASN A 474 -30.04 -2.67 4.26
CA ASN A 474 -31.40 -2.33 3.87
C ASN A 474 -31.42 -1.78 2.44
N THR A 475 -32.01 -2.55 1.51
CA THR A 475 -32.05 -2.20 0.08
C THR A 475 -32.90 -0.96 -0.24
N LYS A 476 -33.85 -0.59 0.63
CA LYS A 476 -34.70 0.59 0.45
C LYS A 476 -33.95 1.86 0.82
N THR A 477 -33.28 1.87 1.97
CA THR A 477 -32.55 3.04 2.47
C THR A 477 -31.12 3.11 1.91
N LYS A 478 -30.58 1.99 1.42
CA LYS A 478 -29.17 1.80 1.01
C LYS A 478 -28.17 2.02 2.16
N LEU A 479 -28.60 1.78 3.39
CA LEU A 479 -27.79 1.93 4.60
C LEU A 479 -27.58 0.57 5.28
N LEU A 480 -26.51 0.50 6.08
CA LEU A 480 -26.27 -0.59 7.01
C LEU A 480 -26.97 -0.30 8.34
N GLU A 481 -27.62 -1.32 8.88
CA GLU A 481 -28.33 -1.31 10.15
C GLU A 481 -27.66 -2.29 11.11
N GLY A 482 -27.45 -1.86 12.35
CA GLY A 482 -26.83 -2.67 13.39
C GLY A 482 -27.78 -3.76 13.89
N ILE A 483 -27.24 -4.96 14.09
CA ILE A 483 -27.96 -6.08 14.69
C ILE A 483 -27.50 -6.18 16.15
N PRO A 484 -28.34 -5.83 17.15
CA PRO A 484 -27.92 -5.79 18.56
C PRO A 484 -27.44 -7.13 19.12
N SER A 485 -27.94 -8.25 18.57
CA SER A 485 -27.51 -9.59 18.96
C SER A 485 -26.12 -9.96 18.47
N ASN A 486 -25.57 -9.22 17.48
CA ASN A 486 -24.21 -9.45 16.97
C ASN A 486 -23.21 -8.59 17.74
N LEU A 487 -22.52 -9.21 18.71
CA LEU A 487 -21.60 -8.52 19.60
C LEU A 487 -20.24 -8.26 18.93
N ASN A 488 -20.18 -7.21 18.10
CA ASN A 488 -18.94 -6.65 17.59
C ASN A 488 -19.03 -5.13 17.45
N LEU A 489 -17.89 -4.47 17.32
CA LEU A 489 -17.79 -3.02 17.31
C LEU A 489 -18.48 -2.39 16.09
N VAL A 490 -18.52 -3.09 14.95
CA VAL A 490 -19.22 -2.64 13.74
C VAL A 490 -20.73 -2.47 14.00
N ASN A 491 -21.36 -3.50 14.59
CA ASN A 491 -22.77 -3.43 14.97
C ASN A 491 -22.99 -2.46 16.13
N ALA A 492 -22.10 -2.41 17.12
CA ALA A 492 -22.21 -1.48 18.24
C ALA A 492 -22.26 -0.02 17.77
N PHE A 493 -21.38 0.37 16.84
CA PHE A 493 -21.38 1.73 16.29
C PHE A 493 -22.68 2.06 15.53
N LEU A 494 -23.22 1.12 14.77
CA LEU A 494 -24.50 1.31 14.09
C LEU A 494 -25.68 1.39 15.07
N CYS A 495 -25.65 0.61 16.16
CA CYS A 495 -26.67 0.68 17.20
C CYS A 495 -26.60 2.01 17.99
N LEU A 496 -25.39 2.54 18.20
CA LEU A 496 -25.17 3.77 18.97
C LEU A 496 -25.39 5.04 18.14
N LEU A 497 -24.93 5.07 16.90
CA LEU A 497 -24.94 6.27 16.03
C LEU A 497 -26.05 6.23 14.98
N GLY A 498 -26.77 5.11 14.87
CA GLY A 498 -27.81 4.88 13.89
C GLY A 498 -27.31 4.34 12.55
N PRO A 499 -28.24 4.02 11.63
CA PRO A 499 -27.93 3.47 10.31
C PRO A 499 -27.10 4.43 9.46
N MET A 500 -26.09 3.92 8.76
CA MET A 500 -25.23 4.73 7.90
C MET A 500 -24.72 3.95 6.69
N SER A 501 -24.17 4.65 5.69
CA SER A 501 -23.58 3.99 4.53
C SER A 501 -22.34 3.20 4.93
N GLU A 502 -22.03 2.11 4.21
CA GLU A 502 -20.83 1.30 4.47
C GLU A 502 -19.54 2.15 4.46
N ARG A 503 -19.43 3.08 3.51
CA ARG A 503 -18.30 4.01 3.44
C ARG A 503 -18.21 4.90 4.67
N THR A 504 -19.34 5.45 5.12
CA THR A 504 -19.38 6.31 6.31
C THR A 504 -18.99 5.51 7.55
N LEU A 505 -19.51 4.29 7.72
CA LEU A 505 -19.18 3.42 8.85
C LEU A 505 -17.69 3.08 8.89
N CYS A 506 -17.10 2.73 7.75
CA CYS A 506 -15.67 2.50 7.62
C CYS A 506 -14.88 3.73 8.08
N ILE A 507 -15.21 4.92 7.56
CA ILE A 507 -14.52 6.17 7.93
C ILE A 507 -14.66 6.45 9.44
N VAL A 508 -15.85 6.27 10.03
CA VAL A 508 -16.07 6.50 11.47
C VAL A 508 -15.20 5.56 12.32
N LEU A 509 -15.15 4.27 11.97
CA LEU A 509 -14.31 3.30 12.68
C LEU A 509 -12.81 3.61 12.53
N LEU A 510 -12.38 4.08 11.35
CA LEU A 510 -11.00 4.51 11.11
C LEU A 510 -10.66 5.82 11.84
N ILE A 511 -11.60 6.74 12.00
CA ILE A 511 -11.44 7.93 12.86
C ILE A 511 -11.27 7.47 14.32
N PHE A 512 -12.11 6.55 14.79
CA PHE A 512 -11.97 5.99 16.14
C PHE A 512 -10.59 5.33 16.34
N GLN A 513 -10.12 4.54 15.37
CA GLN A 513 -8.76 3.98 15.37
C GLN A 513 -7.68 5.06 15.46
N THR A 514 -7.81 6.12 14.66
CA THR A 514 -6.87 7.25 14.66
C THR A 514 -6.83 7.95 16.01
N LEU A 515 -7.99 8.20 16.61
CA LEU A 515 -8.10 8.81 17.94
C LEU A 515 -7.44 7.94 19.01
N CYS A 516 -7.66 6.62 19.01
CA CYS A 516 -7.01 5.69 19.92
C CYS A 516 -5.48 5.66 19.73
N CYS A 517 -4.99 5.67 18.49
CA CYS A 517 -3.55 5.74 18.22
C CYS A 517 -2.93 7.08 18.68
N CYS A 518 -3.61 8.20 18.43
CA CYS A 518 -3.18 9.53 18.89
C CYS A 518 -3.15 9.61 20.41
N LEU A 519 -4.19 9.09 21.08
CA LEU A 519 -4.24 8.97 22.53
C LEU A 519 -3.09 8.08 23.03
N GLY A 520 -2.79 6.98 22.35
CA GLY A 520 -1.68 6.10 22.74
C GLY A 520 -0.31 6.78 22.64
N LEU A 521 -0.06 7.54 21.57
CA LEU A 521 1.13 8.37 21.45
C LEU A 521 1.18 9.44 22.54
N PHE A 522 0.04 10.09 22.82
CA PHE A 522 -0.06 11.09 23.89
C PHE A 522 0.25 10.48 25.26
N VAL A 523 -0.35 9.34 25.60
CA VAL A 523 -0.08 8.62 26.86
C VAL A 523 1.41 8.27 26.95
N ARG A 524 1.99 7.71 25.88
CA ARG A 524 3.40 7.33 25.84
C ARG A 524 4.35 8.51 26.08
N TYR A 525 4.13 9.65 25.44
CA TYR A 525 5.09 10.76 25.48
C TYR A 525 4.76 11.87 26.50
N ARG A 526 3.52 11.93 26.98
CA ARG A 526 3.08 12.98 27.92
C ARG A 526 2.61 12.45 29.26
N LEU A 527 2.20 11.19 29.38
CA LEU A 527 1.67 10.67 30.65
C LEU A 527 2.48 9.49 31.20
N ALA A 528 3.44 8.95 30.45
CA ALA A 528 4.22 7.80 30.91
C ALA A 528 4.96 8.08 32.23
N TYR A 529 5.44 9.32 32.45
CA TYR A 529 6.10 9.74 33.69
C TYR A 529 5.18 9.69 34.94
N LEU A 530 3.86 9.64 34.75
CA LEU A 530 2.89 9.50 35.84
C LEU A 530 2.70 8.03 36.24
N LEU A 531 3.08 7.09 35.36
CA LEU A 531 2.90 5.64 35.57
C LEU A 531 4.23 4.96 35.92
N TYR A 532 5.33 5.44 35.34
CA TYR A 532 6.71 4.94 35.45
C TYR A 532 7.64 6.08 35.85
#